data_AF-F8IK21-F1
#
_entry.id   AF-F8IK21-F1
#
_cell.length_a   1.000
_cell.length_b   1.000
_cell.length_c   1.000
_cell.angle_alpha   90.00
_cell.angle_beta   90.00
_cell.angle_gamma   90.00
#
_symmetry.space_group_name_H-M   'P 1'
#
loop_
_entity.id
_entity.type
_entity.pdbx_description
1 polymer ?
#
loop_
_entity_poly.entity_id
_entity_poly.type
_entity_poly.pdbx_seq_one_letter_code
_entity_poly.pdbx_strand_id
1 'polypeptide(L)'
;MIEPEGGFDVAPVTIAIDGPAGAGKSTVAKRVAERLNLMYVDTGAMYRAVAYLCAQEGIDVHSERAVEAVLDAHRVSFEEGEDRTLQVLIDGVNVTSRLRAPEVSALVSTVAAHPRVRQLLTEWQRAFAERHSVVMDGRDIGTVVLPHATVKVFLTAAPEERARRRQEEYRRMGYEVSLDEMVKT
;
A
#
# COMPACT_ATOMS: atom_id res chain seq x y z
N MET A 1 36.03 -29.34 -8.61
CA MET A 1 34.73 -28.73 -8.96
C MET A 1 34.84 -27.29 -8.54
N ILE A 2 34.84 -26.37 -9.50
CA ILE A 2 34.83 -24.93 -9.25
C ILE A 2 33.36 -24.57 -9.07
N GLU A 3 32.98 -24.12 -7.87
CA GLU A 3 31.68 -23.47 -7.67
C GLU A 3 31.66 -22.17 -8.50
N PRO A 4 30.57 -21.84 -9.21
CA PRO A 4 30.52 -20.60 -9.94
C PRO A 4 30.40 -19.44 -8.95
N GLU A 5 31.52 -18.75 -8.71
CA GLU A 5 31.49 -17.40 -8.16
C GLU A 5 30.84 -16.46 -9.19
N GLY A 6 29.77 -15.77 -8.78
CA GLY A 6 29.12 -14.73 -9.56
C GLY A 6 27.65 -15.01 -9.84
N GLY A 7 26.79 -14.79 -8.85
CA GLY A 7 25.38 -14.54 -9.13
C GLY A 7 25.28 -13.27 -9.99
N PHE A 8 24.60 -13.35 -11.12
CA PHE A 8 24.27 -12.14 -11.88
C PHE A 8 23.43 -11.24 -10.98
N ASP A 9 23.94 -10.05 -10.69
CA ASP A 9 23.19 -9.00 -9.99
C ASP A 9 22.17 -8.42 -10.98
N VAL A 10 21.08 -9.18 -11.19
CA VAL A 10 19.96 -8.75 -12.04
C VAL A 10 19.15 -7.73 -11.24
N ALA A 11 19.10 -6.50 -11.76
CA ALA A 11 18.29 -5.44 -11.16
C ALA A 11 16.85 -5.93 -10.88
N PRO A 12 16.24 -5.56 -9.75
CA PRO A 12 14.90 -6.01 -9.40
C PRO A 12 13.86 -5.68 -10.47
N VAL A 13 12.99 -6.64 -10.79
CA VAL A 13 11.86 -6.42 -11.69
C VAL A 13 10.77 -5.67 -10.93
N THR A 14 10.33 -4.54 -11.47
CA THR A 14 9.31 -3.69 -10.83
C THR A 14 8.10 -3.51 -11.74
N ILE A 15 6.92 -3.85 -11.23
CA ILE A 15 5.65 -3.69 -11.95
C ILE A 15 4.76 -2.75 -11.14
N ALA A 16 4.41 -1.60 -11.73
CA ALA A 16 3.50 -0.63 -11.15
C ALA A 16 2.06 -0.86 -11.65
N ILE A 17 1.08 -0.94 -10.75
CA ILE A 17 -0.34 -1.03 -11.08
C ILE A 17 -1.11 0.11 -10.41
N ASP A 18 -1.45 1.12 -11.20
CA ASP A 18 -2.16 2.31 -10.76
C ASP A 18 -3.65 2.29 -11.10
N GLY A 19 -4.41 3.16 -10.42
CA GLY A 19 -5.82 3.38 -10.73
C GLY A 19 -6.70 3.68 -9.50
N PRO A 20 -7.97 4.02 -9.71
CA PRO A 20 -8.87 4.41 -8.62
C PRO A 20 -9.21 3.25 -7.68
N ALA A 21 -9.69 3.58 -6.47
CA ALA A 21 -10.24 2.60 -5.55
C ALA A 21 -11.43 1.85 -6.20
N GLY A 22 -11.55 0.55 -5.93
CA GLY A 22 -12.60 -0.29 -6.54
C GLY A 22 -12.32 -0.75 -7.98
N ALA A 23 -11.23 -0.31 -8.64
CA ALA A 23 -10.90 -0.75 -10.00
C ALA A 23 -10.50 -2.24 -10.11
N GLY A 24 -10.20 -2.90 -8.99
CA GLY A 24 -9.77 -4.31 -8.95
C GLY A 24 -8.24 -4.51 -8.96
N LYS A 25 -7.47 -3.44 -8.70
CA LYS A 25 -6.00 -3.43 -8.73
C LYS A 25 -5.38 -4.52 -7.88
N SER A 26 -5.71 -4.56 -6.59
CA SER A 26 -5.10 -5.49 -5.64
C SER A 26 -5.35 -6.94 -6.04
N THR A 27 -6.52 -7.26 -6.62
CA THR A 27 -6.82 -8.60 -7.15
C THR A 27 -5.95 -8.95 -8.36
N VAL A 28 -5.78 -8.02 -9.30
CA VAL A 28 -4.92 -8.21 -10.47
C VAL A 28 -3.45 -8.30 -10.05
N ALA A 29 -3.00 -7.39 -9.19
CA ALA A 29 -1.64 -7.30 -8.69
C ALA A 29 -1.20 -8.58 -7.97
N LYS A 30 -2.03 -9.10 -7.05
CA LYS A 30 -1.75 -10.38 -6.38
C LYS A 30 -1.58 -11.53 -7.37
N ARG A 31 -2.51 -11.67 -8.32
CA ARG A 31 -2.44 -12.73 -9.34
C ARG A 31 -1.23 -12.59 -10.27
N VAL A 32 -0.81 -11.37 -10.59
CA VAL A 32 0.40 -11.13 -11.38
C VAL A 32 1.64 -11.49 -10.56
N ALA A 33 1.70 -11.07 -9.30
CA ALA A 33 2.78 -11.37 -8.38
C ALA A 33 2.96 -12.89 -8.21
N GLU A 34 1.87 -13.61 -7.92
CA GLU A 34 1.84 -15.08 -7.81
C GLU A 34 2.37 -15.76 -9.08
N ARG A 35 1.87 -15.37 -10.25
CA ARG A 35 2.27 -15.99 -11.53
C ARG A 35 3.72 -15.74 -11.91
N LEU A 36 4.25 -14.58 -11.55
CA LEU A 36 5.62 -14.17 -11.87
C LEU A 36 6.59 -14.48 -10.72
N ASN A 37 6.11 -15.08 -9.63
CA ASN A 37 6.88 -15.32 -8.42
C ASN A 37 7.57 -14.04 -7.92
N LEU A 38 6.85 -12.92 -7.91
CA LEU A 38 7.27 -11.62 -7.42
C LEU A 38 6.56 -11.29 -6.10
N MET A 39 7.13 -10.39 -5.32
CA MET A 39 6.51 -9.92 -4.09
C MET A 39 5.34 -8.97 -4.41
N TYR A 40 4.21 -9.13 -3.73
CA TYR A 40 3.08 -8.20 -3.82
C TYR A 40 3.17 -7.11 -2.75
N VAL A 41 3.11 -5.84 -3.17
CA VAL A 41 3.17 -4.68 -2.29
C VAL A 41 1.90 -3.82 -2.42
N ASP A 42 1.04 -3.88 -1.39
CA ASP A 42 -0.11 -2.99 -1.20
C ASP A 42 0.38 -1.67 -0.58
N THR A 43 0.66 -0.66 -1.40
CA THR A 43 1.12 0.64 -0.88
C THR A 43 0.08 1.33 -0.01
N GLY A 44 -1.21 1.03 -0.22
CA GLY A 44 -2.27 1.50 0.65
C GLY A 44 -2.15 0.99 2.09
N ALA A 45 -1.50 -0.16 2.31
CA ALA A 45 -1.20 -0.64 3.65
C ALA A 45 -0.21 0.27 4.37
N MET A 46 0.76 0.85 3.66
CA MET A 46 1.73 1.77 4.25
C MET A 46 1.07 3.08 4.74
N TYR A 47 0.15 3.64 3.94
CA TYR A 47 -0.66 4.79 4.38
C TYR A 47 -1.58 4.43 5.56
N ARG A 48 -2.18 3.24 5.53
CA ARG A 48 -3.01 2.74 6.65
C ARG A 48 -2.19 2.52 7.92
N ALA A 49 -0.91 2.20 7.83
CA ALA A 49 -0.02 2.08 8.98
C ALA A 49 0.13 3.41 9.71
N VAL A 50 0.34 4.50 8.96
CA VAL A 50 0.39 5.86 9.52
C VAL A 50 -0.94 6.24 10.16
N ALA A 51 -2.06 6.00 9.46
CA ALA A 51 -3.39 6.28 9.99
C ALA A 51 -3.71 5.46 11.26
N TYR A 52 -3.33 4.18 11.29
CA TYR A 52 -3.47 3.30 12.45
C TYR A 52 -2.65 3.82 13.62
N LEU A 53 -1.40 4.20 13.39
CA LEU A 53 -0.53 4.75 14.42
C LEU A 53 -1.12 6.03 15.03
N CYS A 54 -1.56 6.97 14.19
CA CYS A 54 -2.23 8.18 14.67
C CYS A 54 -3.47 7.86 15.53
N ALA A 55 -4.26 6.87 15.12
CA ALA A 55 -5.44 6.46 15.87
C ALA A 55 -5.09 5.81 17.22
N GLN A 56 -4.02 5.02 17.30
CA GLN A 56 -3.56 4.40 18.55
C GLN A 56 -3.03 5.45 19.54
N GLU A 57 -2.30 6.45 19.04
CA GLU A 57 -1.67 7.49 19.86
C GLU A 57 -2.58 8.72 20.10
N GLY A 58 -3.82 8.70 19.59
CA GLY A 58 -4.77 9.81 19.76
C GLY A 58 -4.35 11.10 19.06
N ILE A 59 -3.63 11.00 17.95
CA ILE A 59 -3.08 12.13 17.19
C ILE A 59 -4.14 12.74 16.29
N ASP A 60 -4.21 14.08 16.26
CA ASP A 60 -5.00 14.80 15.28
C ASP A 60 -4.40 14.65 13.88
N VAL A 61 -5.03 13.83 13.04
CA VAL A 61 -4.61 13.57 11.66
C VAL A 61 -4.71 14.80 10.75
N HIS A 62 -5.37 15.89 11.17
CA HIS A 62 -5.40 17.14 10.41
C HIS A 62 -4.14 17.99 10.60
N SER A 63 -3.33 17.69 11.61
CA SER A 63 -2.07 18.39 11.89
C SER A 63 -0.89 17.61 11.30
N GLU A 64 -0.37 18.05 10.14
CA GLU A 64 0.80 17.44 9.49
C GLU A 64 1.98 17.28 10.48
N ARG A 65 2.26 18.33 11.26
CA ARG A 65 3.33 18.32 12.27
C ARG A 65 3.12 17.26 13.35
N ALA A 66 1.89 17.01 13.76
CA ALA A 66 1.59 16.00 14.77
C ALA A 66 1.73 14.59 14.19
N VAL A 67 1.32 14.39 12.94
CA VAL A 67 1.52 13.13 12.20
C VAL A 67 3.02 12.85 11.99
N GLU A 68 3.82 13.87 11.68
CA GLU A 68 5.28 13.71 11.58
C GLU A 68 5.91 13.34 12.92
N ALA A 69 5.55 14.04 13.99
CA ALA A 69 6.11 13.78 15.32
C ALA A 69 5.84 12.34 15.81
N VAL A 70 4.67 11.78 15.50
CA VAL A 70 4.38 10.38 15.84
C VAL A 70 5.18 9.40 14.97
N LEU A 71 5.43 9.73 13.69
CA LEU A 71 6.27 8.89 12.83
C LEU A 71 7.75 8.93 13.23
N ASP A 72 8.23 10.03 13.80
CA ASP A 72 9.58 10.14 14.34
C ASP A 72 9.75 9.38 15.67
N ALA A 73 8.66 9.26 16.45
CA ALA A 73 8.67 8.59 17.75
C ALA A 73 8.56 7.06 17.68
N HIS A 74 8.07 6.52 16.55
CA HIS A 74 7.81 5.09 16.37
C HIS A 74 8.58 4.51 15.19
N ARG A 75 9.01 3.25 15.31
CA ARG A 75 9.68 2.55 14.23
C ARG A 75 8.65 1.81 13.37
N VAL A 76 8.36 2.36 12.19
CA VAL A 76 7.61 1.64 11.14
C VAL A 76 8.57 0.88 10.25
N SER A 77 8.37 -0.44 10.09
CA SER A 77 9.17 -1.27 9.19
C SER A 77 8.32 -2.18 8.32
N PHE A 78 8.91 -2.59 7.20
CA PHE A 78 8.28 -3.37 6.15
C PHE A 78 9.11 -4.61 5.85
N GLU A 79 8.45 -5.75 5.79
CA GLU A 79 9.10 -7.04 5.60
C GLU A 79 8.35 -7.87 4.55
N GLU A 80 9.06 -8.78 3.90
CA GLU A 80 8.46 -9.80 3.05
C GLU A 80 7.94 -10.95 3.92
N GLY A 81 6.62 -11.18 3.87
CA GLY A 81 5.99 -12.33 4.52
C GLY A 81 6.26 -13.64 3.78
N GLU A 82 6.01 -14.77 4.45
CA GLU A 82 6.17 -16.10 3.87
C GLU A 82 5.32 -16.32 2.60
N ASP A 83 4.19 -15.62 2.49
CA ASP A 83 3.29 -15.61 1.33
C ASP A 83 3.69 -14.61 0.24
N ARG A 84 4.89 -14.02 0.35
CA ARG A 84 5.42 -12.96 -0.53
C ARG A 84 4.52 -11.72 -0.57
N THR A 85 3.85 -11.42 0.53
CA THR A 85 3.12 -10.16 0.71
C THR A 85 3.78 -9.25 1.72
N LEU A 86 3.53 -7.95 1.57
CA LEU A 86 4.01 -6.94 2.51
C LEU A 86 3.46 -7.18 3.93
N GLN A 87 4.37 -7.40 4.88
CA GLN A 87 4.09 -7.31 6.31
C GLN A 87 4.50 -5.94 6.83
N VAL A 88 3.66 -5.35 7.67
CA VAL A 88 3.90 -4.04 8.29
C VAL A 88 4.06 -4.23 9.79
N LEU A 89 5.18 -3.74 10.31
CA LEU A 89 5.50 -3.77 11.72
C LEU A 89 5.60 -2.34 12.27
N ILE A 90 5.08 -2.14 13.48
CA ILE A 90 5.25 -0.90 14.26
C ILE A 90 5.87 -1.31 15.58
N ASP A 91 7.04 -0.75 15.89
CA ASP A 91 7.86 -1.09 17.06
C ASP A 91 8.09 -2.60 17.23
N GLY A 92 8.27 -3.29 16.10
CA GLY A 92 8.47 -4.74 16.04
C GLY A 92 7.19 -5.58 16.16
N VAL A 93 6.02 -4.97 16.31
CA VAL A 93 4.72 -5.67 16.35
C VAL A 93 4.11 -5.70 14.96
N ASN A 94 3.79 -6.89 14.44
CA ASN A 94 3.08 -7.02 13.16
C ASN A 94 1.63 -6.53 13.31
N VAL A 95 1.28 -5.49 12.56
CA VAL A 95 -0.04 -4.83 12.58
C VAL A 95 -0.84 -5.07 11.29
N THR A 96 -0.30 -5.83 10.33
CA THR A 96 -0.83 -5.99 8.96
C THR A 96 -2.33 -6.29 8.91
N SER A 97 -2.80 -7.20 9.77
CA SER A 97 -4.21 -7.60 9.84
C SER A 97 -5.15 -6.50 10.36
N ARG A 98 -4.64 -5.55 11.15
CA ARG A 98 -5.42 -4.45 11.76
C ARG A 98 -5.62 -3.27 10.81
N LEU A 99 -4.76 -3.15 9.79
CA LEU A 99 -4.71 -1.95 8.94
C LEU A 99 -5.97 -1.73 8.10
N ARG A 100 -6.79 -2.75 7.86
CA ARG A 100 -8.00 -2.66 7.03
C ARG A 100 -9.28 -2.34 7.82
N ALA A 101 -9.17 -2.13 9.14
CA ALA A 101 -10.32 -1.75 9.93
C ALA A 101 -10.94 -0.42 9.40
N PRO A 102 -12.28 -0.26 9.41
CA PRO A 102 -12.93 0.93 8.85
C PRO A 102 -12.51 2.23 9.51
N GLU A 103 -12.29 2.23 10.82
CA GLU A 103 -11.83 3.38 11.58
C GLU A 103 -10.46 3.87 11.10
N VAL A 104 -9.55 2.94 10.75
CA VAL A 104 -8.27 3.28 10.13
C VAL A 104 -8.48 3.81 8.72
N SER A 105 -9.31 3.11 7.92
CA SER A 105 -9.58 3.46 6.52
C SER A 105 -10.18 4.87 6.37
N ALA A 106 -10.97 5.31 7.34
CA ALA A 106 -11.58 6.64 7.36
C ALA A 106 -10.55 7.79 7.50
N LEU A 107 -9.40 7.52 8.11
CA LEU A 107 -8.35 8.52 8.35
C LEU A 107 -7.32 8.61 7.21
N VAL A 108 -7.25 7.59 6.35
CA VAL A 108 -6.22 7.46 5.30
C VAL A 108 -6.20 8.63 4.34
N SER A 109 -7.36 9.12 3.90
CA SER A 109 -7.44 10.22 2.94
C SER A 109 -6.85 11.51 3.52
N THR A 110 -7.13 11.79 4.79
CA THR A 110 -6.59 12.95 5.51
C THR A 110 -5.08 12.84 5.66
N VAL A 111 -4.59 11.69 6.11
CA VAL A 111 -3.15 11.44 6.26
C VAL A 111 -2.41 11.52 4.92
N ALA A 112 -2.99 10.97 3.86
CA ALA A 112 -2.40 10.99 2.52
C ALA A 112 -2.41 12.37 1.86
N ALA A 113 -3.18 13.34 2.39
CA ALA A 113 -3.19 14.70 1.88
C ALA A 113 -1.94 15.51 2.28
N HIS A 114 -1.24 15.08 3.35
CA HIS A 114 -0.04 15.73 3.86
C HIS A 114 1.18 15.49 2.94
N PRO A 115 1.76 16.55 2.34
CA PRO A 115 2.91 16.41 1.45
C PRO A 115 4.11 15.71 2.08
N ARG A 116 4.41 15.98 3.35
CA ARG A 116 5.58 15.42 4.03
C ARG A 116 5.40 13.93 4.31
N VAL A 117 4.20 13.52 4.69
CA VAL A 117 3.84 12.10 4.84
C VAL A 117 3.98 11.36 3.51
N ARG A 118 3.46 11.93 2.42
CA ARG A 118 3.62 11.33 1.08
C ARG A 118 5.08 11.20 0.67
N GLN A 119 5.90 12.20 0.97
CA GLN A 119 7.33 12.16 0.67
C GLN A 119 8.00 10.99 1.42
N LEU A 120 7.82 10.90 2.73
CA LEU A 120 8.41 9.84 3.55
C LEU A 120 7.98 8.44 3.09
N LEU A 121 6.68 8.26 2.81
CA LEU A 121 6.16 6.99 2.31
C LEU A 121 6.72 6.64 0.93
N THR A 122 6.92 7.62 0.05
CA THR A 122 7.56 7.42 -1.27
C THR A 122 9.00 6.93 -1.10
N GLU A 123 9.75 7.51 -0.16
CA GLU A 123 11.12 7.10 0.16
C GLU A 123 11.16 5.64 0.66
N TRP A 124 10.24 5.27 1.56
CA TRP A 124 10.13 3.88 2.04
C TRP A 124 9.75 2.90 0.93
N GLN A 125 8.80 3.26 0.07
CA GLN A 125 8.37 2.42 -1.05
C GLN A 125 9.50 2.17 -2.05
N ARG A 126 10.30 3.20 -2.36
CA ARG A 126 11.47 3.07 -3.25
C ARG A 126 12.54 2.19 -2.63
N ALA A 127 12.93 2.47 -1.38
CA ALA A 127 13.93 1.66 -0.67
C ALA A 127 13.49 0.19 -0.54
N PHE A 128 12.19 -0.07 -0.48
CA PHE A 128 11.64 -1.42 -0.51
C PHE A 128 11.76 -2.05 -1.90
N ALA A 129 11.36 -1.35 -2.97
CA ALA A 129 11.45 -1.85 -4.35
C ALA A 129 12.90 -2.02 -4.87
N GLU A 130 13.88 -1.34 -4.28
CA GLU A 130 15.31 -1.50 -4.59
C GLU A 130 15.88 -2.85 -4.13
N ARG A 131 15.24 -3.49 -3.14
CA ARG A 131 15.71 -4.76 -2.54
C ARG A 131 14.90 -5.97 -2.97
N HIS A 132 13.73 -5.76 -3.58
CA HIS A 132 12.79 -6.82 -3.92
C HIS A 132 12.27 -6.64 -5.34
N SER A 133 12.11 -7.75 -6.07
CA SER A 133 11.33 -7.71 -7.31
C SER A 133 9.84 -7.73 -6.96
N VAL A 134 9.13 -6.65 -7.33
CA VAL A 134 7.80 -6.33 -6.78
C VAL A 134 6.74 -6.08 -7.85
N VAL A 135 5.51 -6.45 -7.52
CA VAL A 135 4.28 -5.90 -8.10
C VAL A 135 3.67 -4.97 -7.05
N MET A 136 3.70 -3.67 -7.34
CA MET A 136 3.27 -2.62 -6.42
C MET A 136 1.98 -1.97 -6.94
N ASP A 137 0.90 -2.02 -6.15
CA ASP A 137 -0.37 -1.35 -6.49
C ASP A 137 -0.64 -0.10 -5.66
N GLY A 138 -1.18 0.92 -6.31
CA GLY A 138 -1.41 2.24 -5.71
C GLY A 138 -2.12 3.22 -6.63
N ARG A 139 -1.91 4.53 -6.42
CA ARG A 139 -2.53 5.61 -7.22
C ARG A 139 -1.52 6.31 -8.14
N ASP A 140 -0.28 6.46 -7.68
CA ASP A 140 0.80 7.20 -8.32
C ASP A 140 2.14 6.41 -8.33
N ILE A 141 2.07 5.08 -8.38
CA ILE A 141 3.23 4.20 -8.36
C ILE A 141 4.08 4.38 -9.61
N GLY A 142 3.51 4.25 -10.80
CA GLY A 142 4.26 4.32 -12.06
C GLY A 142 4.68 5.74 -12.44
N THR A 143 4.14 6.77 -11.79
CA THR A 143 4.41 8.18 -12.09
C THR A 143 5.32 8.85 -11.06
N VAL A 144 5.16 8.53 -9.78
CA VAL A 144 5.90 9.17 -8.68
C VAL A 144 6.86 8.19 -8.02
N VAL A 145 6.39 7.02 -7.60
CA VAL A 145 7.21 6.10 -6.78
C VAL A 145 8.27 5.41 -7.62
N LEU A 146 7.86 4.75 -8.70
CA LEU A 146 8.65 3.95 -9.62
C LEU A 146 8.53 4.52 -11.06
N PRO A 147 9.06 5.73 -11.32
CA PRO A 147 9.00 6.35 -12.65
C PRO A 147 9.78 5.57 -13.71
N HIS A 148 10.62 4.63 -13.30
CA HIS A 148 11.37 3.74 -14.19
C HIS A 148 10.98 2.26 -14.02
N ALA A 149 9.77 1.99 -13.52
CA ALA A 149 9.27 0.62 -13.39
C ALA A 149 9.39 -0.15 -14.71
N THR A 150 9.79 -1.42 -14.64
CA THR A 150 9.92 -2.32 -15.79
C THR A 150 8.61 -2.39 -16.59
N VAL A 151 7.47 -2.43 -15.89
CA VAL A 151 6.14 -2.38 -16.48
C VAL A 151 5.26 -1.41 -15.69
N LYS A 152 4.44 -0.63 -16.39
CA LYS A 152 3.43 0.26 -15.80
C LYS A 152 2.06 -0.04 -16.38
N VAL A 153 1.08 -0.27 -15.52
CA VAL A 153 -0.30 -0.57 -15.89
C VAL A 153 -1.21 0.41 -15.17
N PHE A 154 -2.18 0.98 -15.87
CA PHE A 154 -3.26 1.75 -15.27
C PHE A 154 -4.58 0.99 -15.44
N LEU A 155 -5.18 0.57 -14.33
CA LEU A 155 -6.45 -0.15 -14.31
C LEU A 155 -7.59 0.80 -13.97
N THR A 156 -8.64 0.78 -14.79
CA THR A 156 -9.82 1.63 -14.59
C THR A 156 -11.11 0.82 -14.65
N ALA A 157 -12.20 1.40 -14.15
CA ALA A 157 -13.56 0.87 -14.19
C ALA A 157 -14.56 2.03 -14.06
N ALA A 158 -15.80 1.81 -14.51
CA ALA A 158 -16.88 2.79 -14.34
C ALA A 158 -17.11 3.11 -12.84
N PRO A 159 -17.37 4.38 -12.46
CA PRO A 159 -17.58 4.79 -11.07
C PRO A 159 -18.61 3.94 -10.31
N GLU A 160 -19.71 3.58 -10.96
CA GLU A 160 -20.81 2.79 -10.39
C GLU A 160 -20.34 1.38 -10.02
N GLU A 161 -19.54 0.76 -10.88
CA GLU A 161 -18.96 -0.56 -10.65
C GLU A 161 -17.89 -0.51 -9.55
N ARG A 162 -17.09 0.58 -9.46
CA ARG A 162 -16.15 0.79 -8.35
C ARG A 162 -16.88 0.89 -7.01
N ALA A 163 -17.95 1.69 -6.96
CA ALA A 163 -18.77 1.88 -5.76
C ALA A 163 -19.41 0.56 -5.29
N ARG A 164 -19.99 -0.19 -6.23
CA ARG A 164 -20.56 -1.52 -5.96
C ARG A 164 -19.53 -2.49 -5.38
N ARG A 165 -18.35 -2.61 -6.00
CA ARG A 165 -17.28 -3.49 -5.49
C ARG A 165 -16.81 -3.10 -4.10
N ARG A 166 -16.71 -1.80 -3.83
CA ARG A 166 -16.32 -1.29 -2.51
C ARG A 166 -17.37 -1.63 -1.46
N GLN A 167 -18.65 -1.44 -1.77
CA GLN A 167 -19.74 -1.84 -0.87
C GLN A 167 -19.70 -3.34 -0.55
N GLU A 168 -19.47 -4.20 -1.56
CA GLU A 168 -19.33 -5.64 -1.34
C GLU A 168 -18.12 -6.00 -0.45
N GLU A 169 -17.01 -5.25 -0.51
CA GLU A 169 -15.84 -5.42 0.37
C GLU A 169 -16.21 -5.15 1.83
N TYR A 170 -16.90 -4.04 2.11
CA TYR A 170 -17.36 -3.70 3.46
C TYR A 170 -18.35 -4.73 4.01
N ARG A 171 -19.32 -5.18 3.18
CA ARG A 171 -20.27 -6.23 3.58
C ARG A 171 -19.57 -7.53 3.96
N ARG A 172 -18.54 -7.94 3.22
CA ARG A 172 -17.73 -9.14 3.55
C ARG A 172 -16.96 -9.00 4.85
N MET A 173 -16.64 -7.77 5.25
CA MET A 173 -16.01 -7.45 6.53
C MET A 173 -17.03 -7.29 7.68
N GLY A 174 -18.33 -7.47 7.41
CA GLY A 174 -19.40 -7.35 8.41
C GLY A 174 -19.93 -5.94 8.63
N TYR A 175 -19.61 -4.99 7.74
CA TYR A 175 -20.06 -3.60 7.83
C TYR A 175 -21.18 -3.30 6.82
N GLU A 176 -22.23 -2.60 7.26
CA GLU A 176 -23.27 -2.07 6.38
C GLU A 176 -22.94 -0.63 6.00
N VAL A 177 -22.84 -0.35 4.69
CA VAL A 177 -22.61 1.00 4.17
C VAL A 177 -23.50 1.24 2.94
N SER A 178 -24.05 2.46 2.84
CA SER A 178 -24.93 2.82 1.73
C SER A 178 -24.14 2.98 0.41
N LEU A 179 -24.79 2.71 -0.72
CA LEU A 179 -24.15 2.85 -2.04
C LEU A 179 -23.86 4.33 -2.36
N ASP A 180 -24.74 5.24 -1.93
CA ASP A 180 -24.62 6.69 -2.17
C ASP A 180 -23.41 7.30 -1.47
N GLU A 181 -23.01 6.78 -0.31
CA GLU A 181 -21.76 7.16 0.37
C GLU A 181 -20.52 6.68 -0.38
N MET A 182 -20.62 5.59 -1.15
CA MET A 182 -19.49 4.98 -1.87
C MET A 182 -19.22 5.61 -3.24
N VAL A 183 -20.22 6.21 -3.89
CA VAL A 183 -20.07 6.84 -5.23
C VAL A 183 -19.22 8.13 -5.17
N LYS A 184 -19.14 8.79 -4.01
CA LYS A 184 -18.44 10.08 -3.85
C LYS A 184 -16.91 9.97 -3.65
N THR A 185 -16.31 8.78 -3.79
CA THR A 185 -14.89 8.50 -3.44
C THR A 185 -14.07 7.84 -4.57
#